data_AF-A0A2E6UVU7-F1
#
_entry.id   AF-A0A2E6UVU7-F1
#
_cell.length_a   1.000
_cell.length_b   1.000
_cell.length_c   1.000
_cell.angle_alpha   90.00
_cell.angle_beta   90.00
_cell.angle_gamma   90.00
#
_symmetry.space_group_name_H-M   'P 1'
#
loop_
_entity.id
_entity.type
_entity.pdbx_description
1 polymer ?
#
loop_
_entity_poly.entity_id
_entity_poly.type
_entity_poly.pdbx_seq_one_letter_code
_entity_poly.pdbx_strand_id
1 'polypeptide(L)'
;MRGFHHIQNVLSVVVMLFIAVIWGVAAAPGYLIVMWIRDRVVGEGLLLEAVGTGIGFGLGYLFWGICMVMLCGLLGGLLRPRLEEGRVPLQSFTTIQWAWSMIFHRSALLFLWVMVPSFLGNTYYRLMGAKIGKGAQLNTDNINDAGMVTLGEGVV
;
A
#
# COMPACT_ATOMS: atom_id res chain seq x y z
N MET A 1 -12.73 24.75 -17.88
CA MET A 1 -13.21 23.90 -19.00
C MET A 1 -14.65 23.50 -18.69
N ARG A 2 -15.62 23.71 -19.59
CA ARG A 2 -17.01 23.24 -19.38
C ARG A 2 -16.98 21.71 -19.25
N GLY A 3 -17.64 21.14 -18.24
CA GLY A 3 -17.70 19.69 -18.00
C GLY A 3 -16.60 19.09 -17.12
N PHE A 4 -15.65 19.90 -16.62
CA PHE A 4 -14.55 19.41 -15.77
C PHE A 4 -15.02 18.61 -14.54
N HIS A 5 -16.06 19.08 -13.85
CA HIS A 5 -16.62 18.39 -12.68
C HIS A 5 -17.17 16.99 -13.02
N HIS A 6 -17.83 16.83 -14.17
CA HIS A 6 -18.34 15.52 -14.59
C HIS A 6 -17.20 14.56 -14.93
N ILE A 7 -16.17 15.05 -15.64
CA ILE A 7 -14.97 14.27 -15.97
C ILE A 7 -14.26 13.82 -14.68
N GLN A 8 -14.09 14.73 -13.72
CA GLN A 8 -13.46 14.43 -12.43
C GLN A 8 -14.25 13.37 -11.63
N ASN A 9 -15.58 13.46 -11.59
CA ASN A 9 -16.41 12.50 -10.89
C ASN A 9 -16.33 11.11 -11.54
N VAL A 10 -16.41 11.03 -12.88
CA VAL A 10 -16.26 9.77 -13.61
C VAL A 10 -14.88 9.16 -13.35
N LEU A 11 -13.81 9.96 -13.45
CA LEU A 11 -12.45 9.49 -13.20
C LEU A 11 -12.28 9.01 -11.76
N SER A 12 -12.87 9.71 -10.79
CA SER A 12 -12.85 9.29 -9.37
C SER A 12 -13.48 7.92 -9.19
N VAL A 13 -14.64 7.65 -9.81
CA VAL A 13 -15.30 6.33 -9.75
C VAL A 13 -14.41 5.25 -10.38
N VAL A 14 -13.80 5.52 -11.53
CA VAL A 14 -12.87 4.58 -12.18
C VAL A 14 -11.68 4.27 -11.27
N VAL A 15 -11.10 5.28 -10.62
CA VAL A 15 -10.00 5.09 -9.66
C VAL A 15 -10.46 4.28 -8.44
N MET A 16 -11.65 4.51 -7.91
CA MET A 16 -12.18 3.73 -6.78
C MET A 16 -12.34 2.25 -7.15
N LEU A 17 -12.87 1.94 -8.34
CA LEU A 17 -12.97 0.55 -8.82
C LEU A 17 -11.59 -0.09 -9.00
N PHE A 18 -10.63 0.65 -9.54
CA PHE A 18 -9.25 0.19 -9.66
C PHE A 18 -8.60 -0.11 -8.31
N ILE A 19 -8.79 0.77 -7.32
CA ILE A 19 -8.33 0.57 -5.94
C ILE A 19 -9.00 -0.68 -5.33
N ALA A 20 -10.30 -0.87 -5.54
CA ALA A 20 -11.00 -2.05 -5.04
C ALA A 20 -10.43 -3.36 -5.59
N VAL A 21 -10.00 -3.39 -6.87
CA VAL A 21 -9.32 -4.55 -7.45
C VAL A 21 -7.97 -4.80 -6.76
N ILE A 22 -7.16 -3.77 -6.56
CA ILE A 22 -5.88 -3.90 -5.83
C ILE A 22 -6.12 -4.45 -4.43
N TRP A 23 -7.13 -3.92 -3.74
CA TRP A 23 -7.46 -4.34 -2.38
C TRP A 23 -7.89 -5.79 -2.33
N GLY A 24 -8.74 -6.22 -3.26
CA GLY A 24 -9.19 -7.61 -3.36
C GLY A 24 -8.05 -8.58 -3.69
N VAL A 25 -7.18 -8.23 -4.65
CA VAL A 25 -6.01 -9.04 -5.00
C VAL A 25 -5.06 -9.17 -3.81
N ALA A 26 -4.80 -8.07 -3.11
CA ALA A 26 -3.95 -8.07 -1.91
C ALA A 26 -4.57 -8.86 -0.74
N ALA A 27 -5.90 -8.94 -0.65
CA ALA A 27 -6.61 -9.66 0.40
C ALA A 27 -6.59 -11.19 0.22
N ALA A 28 -6.37 -11.67 -1.02
CA ALA A 28 -6.47 -13.10 -1.33
C ALA A 28 -5.58 -14.00 -0.45
N PRO A 29 -4.29 -13.69 -0.19
CA PRO A 29 -3.46 -14.50 0.71
C PRO A 29 -3.98 -14.54 2.14
N GLY A 30 -4.47 -13.40 2.65
CA GLY A 30 -5.08 -13.31 3.98
C GLY A 30 -6.36 -14.15 4.08
N TYR A 31 -7.21 -14.10 3.06
CA TYR A 31 -8.40 -14.94 2.97
C TYR A 31 -8.07 -16.43 3.01
N LEU A 32 -7.05 -16.87 2.26
CA LEU A 32 -6.62 -18.27 2.24
C LEU A 32 -6.16 -18.76 3.62
N ILE A 33 -5.49 -17.91 4.41
CA ILE A 33 -5.09 -18.23 5.79
C ILE A 33 -6.32 -18.41 6.68
N VAL A 34 -7.30 -17.51 6.59
CA VAL A 34 -8.54 -17.60 7.38
C VAL A 34 -9.26 -18.91 7.07
N MET A 35 -9.43 -19.25 5.79
CA MET A 35 -10.09 -20.49 5.38
C MET A 35 -9.32 -21.73 5.88
N TRP A 36 -7.99 -21.75 5.71
CA TRP A 36 -7.16 -22.87 6.14
C TRP A 36 -7.24 -23.15 7.64
N ILE A 37 -7.32 -22.09 8.47
CA ILE A 37 -7.49 -22.23 9.92
C ILE A 37 -8.92 -22.67 10.24
N ARG A 38 -9.91 -21.99 9.64
CA ARG A 38 -11.33 -22.26 9.87
C ARG A 38 -11.67 -23.73 9.61
N ASP A 39 -11.19 -24.28 8.50
CA ASP A 39 -11.47 -25.66 8.09
C ASP A 39 -10.91 -26.72 9.08
N ARG A 40 -10.00 -26.32 9.99
CA ARG A 40 -9.43 -27.21 11.03
C ARG A 40 -10.13 -27.09 12.38
N VAL A 41 -10.86 -26.01 12.62
CA VAL A 41 -11.43 -25.69 13.94
C VAL A 41 -12.94 -25.74 13.97
N VAL A 42 -13.59 -25.68 12.79
CA VAL A 42 -15.04 -25.82 12.67
C VAL A 42 -15.48 -27.20 13.13
N GLY A 43 -16.46 -27.23 14.04
CA GLY A 43 -17.05 -28.49 14.54
C GLY A 43 -16.30 -29.14 15.70
N GLU A 44 -15.12 -28.64 16.10
CA GLU A 44 -14.34 -29.16 17.23
C GLU A 44 -14.82 -28.63 18.60
N GLY A 45 -15.82 -27.73 18.61
CA GLY A 45 -16.44 -27.16 19.81
C GLY A 45 -16.36 -25.64 19.86
N LEU A 46 -17.34 -25.01 20.52
CA LEU A 46 -17.57 -23.55 20.46
C LEU A 46 -16.32 -22.72 20.82
N LEU A 47 -15.60 -23.09 21.88
CA LEU A 47 -14.43 -22.34 22.35
C LEU A 47 -13.28 -22.43 21.35
N LEU A 48 -12.96 -23.63 20.86
CA LEU A 48 -11.86 -23.83 19.91
C LEU A 48 -12.17 -23.21 18.56
N GLU A 49 -13.41 -23.33 18.08
CA GLU A 49 -13.86 -22.69 16.86
C GLU A 49 -13.77 -21.16 16.96
N ALA A 50 -14.23 -20.57 18.07
CA ALA A 50 -14.17 -19.12 18.27
C ALA A 50 -12.74 -18.59 18.36
N VAL A 51 -11.88 -19.24 19.17
CA VAL A 51 -10.48 -18.84 19.34
C VAL A 51 -9.69 -19.04 18.04
N GLY A 52 -9.83 -20.21 17.41
CA GLY A 52 -9.15 -20.53 16.17
C GLY A 52 -9.54 -19.59 15.03
N THR A 53 -10.84 -19.35 14.85
CA THR A 53 -11.34 -18.42 13.83
C THR A 53 -10.89 -16.98 14.12
N GLY A 54 -10.90 -16.56 15.40
CA GLY A 54 -10.41 -15.24 15.81
C GLY A 54 -8.92 -15.03 15.48
N ILE A 55 -8.07 -16.00 15.81
CA ILE A 55 -6.65 -15.99 15.42
C ILE A 55 -6.51 -15.97 13.89
N GLY A 56 -7.34 -16.73 13.18
CA GLY A 56 -7.39 -16.75 11.73
C GLY A 56 -7.65 -15.37 11.13
N PHE A 57 -8.64 -14.64 11.65
CA PHE A 57 -8.89 -13.27 11.22
C PHE A 57 -7.72 -12.33 11.52
N GLY A 58 -7.09 -12.44 12.69
CA GLY A 58 -5.91 -11.63 13.02
C GLY A 58 -4.75 -11.85 12.05
N LEU A 59 -4.41 -13.11 11.77
CA LEU A 59 -3.37 -13.47 10.81
C LEU A 59 -3.74 -13.06 9.39
N GLY A 60 -4.99 -13.30 8.99
CA GLY A 60 -5.50 -12.92 7.67
C GLY A 60 -5.41 -11.42 7.43
N TYR A 61 -5.81 -10.61 8.42
CA TYR A 61 -5.73 -9.15 8.36
C TYR A 61 -4.28 -8.65 8.26
N LEU A 62 -3.36 -9.23 9.05
CA LEU A 62 -1.93 -8.90 8.99
C LEU A 62 -1.36 -9.20 7.60
N PHE A 63 -1.63 -10.38 7.05
CA PHE A 63 -1.14 -10.76 5.72
C PHE A 63 -1.75 -9.93 4.60
N TRP A 64 -3.04 -9.60 4.68
CA TRP A 64 -3.66 -8.65 3.75
C TRP A 64 -2.91 -7.31 3.77
N GLY A 65 -2.62 -6.78 4.96
CA GLY A 65 -1.86 -5.55 5.08
C GLY A 65 -0.50 -5.64 4.43
N ILE A 66 0.29 -6.66 4.75
CA ILE A 66 1.64 -6.87 4.19
C ILE A 66 1.58 -6.95 2.66
N CYS A 67 0.68 -7.78 2.12
CA CYS A 67 0.51 -7.93 0.68
C CYS A 67 0.08 -6.61 0.03
N MET A 68 -0.82 -5.85 0.66
CA MET A 68 -1.26 -4.54 0.16
C MET A 68 -0.09 -3.57 0.04
N VAL A 69 0.67 -3.41 1.12
CA VAL A 69 1.79 -2.47 1.17
C VAL A 69 2.86 -2.86 0.15
N MET A 70 3.23 -4.13 0.07
CA MET A 70 4.23 -4.60 -0.89
C MET A 70 3.77 -4.47 -2.34
N LEU A 71 2.50 -4.81 -2.64
CA LEU A 71 1.94 -4.67 -3.97
C LEU A 71 1.88 -3.18 -4.39
N CYS A 72 1.42 -2.31 -3.51
CA CYS A 72 1.38 -0.87 -3.77
C CYS A 72 2.78 -0.29 -3.93
N GLY A 73 3.75 -0.69 -3.10
CA GLY A 73 5.14 -0.28 -3.23
C GLY A 73 5.74 -0.69 -4.56
N LEU A 74 5.51 -1.94 -4.99
CA LEU A 74 5.97 -2.47 -6.28
C LEU A 74 5.34 -1.73 -7.47
N LEU A 75 4.01 -1.62 -7.50
CA LEU A 75 3.28 -0.97 -8.58
C LEU A 75 3.59 0.53 -8.64
N GLY A 76 3.60 1.20 -7.49
CA GLY A 76 3.97 2.61 -7.40
C GLY A 76 5.42 2.84 -7.83
N GLY A 77 6.34 1.97 -7.44
CA GLY A 77 7.73 1.98 -7.89
C GLY A 77 7.89 1.79 -9.40
N LEU A 78 7.14 0.86 -9.99
CA LEU A 78 7.20 0.53 -11.42
C LEU A 78 6.56 1.63 -12.29
N LEU A 79 5.46 2.20 -11.82
CA LEU A 79 4.65 3.17 -12.57
C LEU A 79 5.00 4.63 -12.23
N ARG A 80 5.93 4.89 -11.29
CA ARG A 80 6.35 6.26 -10.98
C ARG A 80 6.99 6.91 -12.20
N PRO A 81 6.72 8.20 -12.46
CA PRO A 81 7.51 8.94 -13.42
C PRO A 81 8.93 9.16 -12.89
N ARG A 82 9.90 9.09 -13.79
CA ARG A 82 11.29 9.47 -13.52
C ARG A 82 11.42 10.95 -13.84
N LEU A 83 11.20 11.79 -12.84
CA LEU A 83 11.31 13.24 -13.00
C LEU A 83 12.66 13.73 -12.49
N GLU A 84 13.22 14.68 -13.21
CA GLU A 84 14.30 15.50 -12.70
C GLU A 84 13.77 16.51 -11.68
N GLU A 85 14.62 16.94 -10.78
CA GLU A 85 14.30 18.00 -9.82
C GLU A 85 13.93 19.28 -10.59
N GLY A 86 12.72 19.78 -10.40
CA GLY A 86 12.25 20.92 -11.15
C GLY A 86 10.83 21.37 -10.82
N ARG A 87 10.46 22.53 -11.34
CA ARG A 87 9.09 23.06 -11.23
C ARG A 87 8.27 22.57 -12.42
N VAL A 88 7.25 21.78 -12.15
CA VAL A 88 6.36 21.24 -13.18
C VAL A 88 5.01 21.98 -13.12
N PRO A 89 4.44 22.42 -14.25
CA PRO A 89 3.08 22.98 -14.28
C PRO A 89 2.05 21.98 -13.75
N LEU A 90 1.12 22.45 -12.91
CA LEU A 90 0.06 21.61 -12.31
C LEU A 90 -0.83 20.93 -13.37
N GLN A 91 -1.07 21.59 -14.50
CA GLN A 91 -1.83 21.04 -15.62
C GLN A 91 -0.88 20.46 -16.67
N SER A 92 -0.21 19.37 -16.31
CA SER A 92 0.73 18.68 -17.20
C SER A 92 0.51 17.18 -17.21
N PHE A 93 1.02 16.52 -18.26
CA PHE A 93 1.02 15.06 -18.34
C PHE A 93 1.81 14.44 -17.18
N THR A 94 2.88 15.10 -16.75
CA THR A 94 3.67 14.74 -15.58
C THR A 94 2.84 14.68 -14.30
N THR A 95 1.90 15.62 -14.10
CA THR A 95 1.00 15.59 -12.94
C THR A 95 0.06 14.38 -12.96
N ILE A 96 -0.37 13.94 -14.14
CA ILE A 96 -1.18 12.71 -14.29
C ILE A 96 -0.35 11.48 -13.91
N GLN A 97 0.92 11.43 -14.32
CA GLN A 97 1.83 10.34 -13.92
C GLN A 97 2.09 10.33 -12.42
N TRP A 98 2.21 11.50 -11.78
CA TRP A 98 2.27 11.62 -10.32
C TRP A 98 1.03 11.12 -9.61
N ALA A 99 -0.16 11.39 -10.17
CA ALA A 99 -1.40 10.93 -9.59
C ALA A 99 -1.43 9.39 -9.43
N TRP A 100 -0.83 8.63 -10.34
CA TRP A 100 -0.70 7.17 -10.21
C TRP A 100 0.14 6.77 -9.00
N SER A 101 1.32 7.36 -8.82
CA SER A 101 2.17 7.11 -7.64
C SER A 101 1.42 7.43 -6.34
N MET A 102 0.65 8.53 -6.34
CA MET A 102 -0.17 8.93 -5.20
C MET A 102 -1.31 7.94 -4.90
N ILE A 103 -1.97 7.38 -5.92
CA ILE A 103 -3.02 6.36 -5.75
C ILE A 103 -2.48 5.12 -5.02
N PHE A 104 -1.30 4.64 -5.42
CA PHE A 104 -0.67 3.49 -4.76
C PHE A 104 -0.23 3.83 -3.34
N HIS A 105 0.37 5.01 -3.12
CA HIS A 105 0.75 5.43 -1.77
C HIS A 105 -0.47 5.57 -0.84
N ARG A 106 -1.54 6.22 -1.30
CA ARG A 106 -2.80 6.34 -0.55
C ARG A 106 -3.43 5.00 -0.22
N SER A 107 -3.33 4.03 -1.13
CA SER A 107 -3.81 2.67 -0.88
C SER A 107 -2.96 1.95 0.18
N ALA A 108 -1.63 2.14 0.15
CA ALA A 108 -0.72 1.57 1.15
C ALA A 108 -0.93 2.15 2.56
N LEU A 109 -1.27 3.44 2.67
CA LEU A 109 -1.50 4.13 3.96
C LEU A 109 -2.54 3.46 4.85
N LEU A 110 -3.46 2.67 4.28
CA LEU A 110 -4.44 1.91 5.06
C LEU A 110 -3.76 0.96 6.08
N PHE A 111 -2.57 0.45 5.76
CA PHE A 111 -1.81 -0.49 6.58
C PHE A 111 -0.39 -0.02 6.92
N LEU A 112 0.18 0.90 6.15
CA LEU A 112 1.58 1.32 6.28
C LEU A 112 1.88 1.89 7.66
N TRP A 113 0.96 2.64 8.25
CA TRP A 113 1.13 3.22 9.59
C TRP A 113 1.35 2.18 10.69
N VAL A 114 0.82 0.96 10.53
CA VAL A 114 1.05 -0.16 11.48
C VAL A 114 2.42 -0.80 11.27
N MET A 115 2.96 -0.69 10.05
CA MET A 115 4.26 -1.27 9.68
C MET A 115 5.42 -0.32 9.89
N VAL A 116 5.17 0.95 10.15
CA VAL A 116 6.19 1.93 10.46
C VAL A 116 6.24 2.09 11.99
N PRO A 117 7.42 2.00 12.63
CA PRO A 117 8.72 1.67 12.05
C PRO A 117 8.96 0.16 11.92
N SER A 118 9.46 -0.29 10.78
CA SER A 118 9.98 -1.65 10.61
C SER A 118 10.74 -1.80 9.30
N PHE A 119 11.36 -2.97 9.11
CA PHE A 119 11.94 -3.34 7.82
C PHE A 119 10.90 -3.37 6.68
N LEU A 120 9.62 -3.63 6.98
CA LEU A 120 8.54 -3.62 5.98
C LEU A 120 8.28 -2.19 5.49
N GLY A 121 8.23 -1.22 6.41
CA GLY A 121 8.12 0.20 6.06
C GLY A 121 9.30 0.66 5.19
N ASN A 122 10.53 0.32 5.59
CA ASN A 122 11.72 0.62 4.79
C ASN A 122 11.67 -0.07 3.40
N THR A 123 11.21 -1.31 3.34
CA THR A 123 11.10 -2.06 2.07
C THR A 123 10.08 -1.42 1.14
N TYR A 124 8.92 -1.05 1.67
CA TYR A 124 7.89 -0.31 0.94
C TYR A 124 8.45 0.95 0.28
N TYR A 125 9.14 1.79 1.06
CA TYR A 125 9.68 3.04 0.52
C TYR A 125 10.83 2.82 -0.47
N ARG A 126 11.66 1.79 -0.28
CA ARG A 126 12.64 1.36 -1.30
C ARG A 126 11.97 0.96 -2.61
N LEU A 127 10.88 0.19 -2.54
CA LEU A 127 10.09 -0.18 -3.72
C LEU A 127 9.53 1.07 -4.41
N MET A 128 8.96 2.01 -3.64
CA MET A 128 8.50 3.32 -4.14
C MET A 128 9.62 4.20 -4.71
N GLY A 129 10.89 3.87 -4.45
CA GLY A 129 12.06 4.48 -5.07
C GLY A 129 13.00 5.23 -4.16
N ALA A 130 12.71 5.29 -2.86
CA ALA A 130 13.59 5.95 -1.91
C ALA A 130 14.94 5.24 -1.82
N LYS A 131 16.01 6.03 -1.75
CA LYS A 131 17.36 5.53 -1.49
C LYS A 131 17.56 5.48 0.02
N ILE A 132 17.38 4.32 0.63
CA ILE A 132 17.44 4.15 2.08
C ILE A 132 18.72 3.42 2.47
N GLY A 133 19.63 4.12 3.15
CA GLY A 133 20.90 3.60 3.65
C GLY A 133 20.75 2.41 4.60
N LYS A 134 21.86 1.69 4.83
CA LYS A 134 21.88 0.54 5.75
C LYS A 134 21.62 1.02 7.18
N GLY A 135 20.80 0.29 7.92
CA GLY A 135 20.47 0.62 9.31
C GLY A 135 19.61 1.88 9.49
N ALA A 136 19.17 2.52 8.40
CA ALA A 136 18.21 3.62 8.51
C ALA A 136 16.83 3.08 8.94
N GLN A 137 16.08 3.86 9.72
CA GLN A 137 14.75 3.49 10.19
C GLN A 137 13.77 4.61 9.91
N LEU A 138 12.77 4.35 9.07
CA LEU A 138 11.69 5.30 8.88
C LEU A 138 10.69 5.20 10.03
N ASN A 139 10.41 6.33 10.67
CA ASN A 139 9.40 6.48 11.73
C ASN A 139 8.12 7.21 11.26
N THR A 140 7.97 7.45 9.95
CA THR A 140 6.75 8.06 9.38
C THR A 140 6.29 7.34 8.13
N ASP A 141 4.97 7.21 7.99
CA ASP A 141 4.25 6.73 6.82
C ASP A 141 3.86 7.87 5.86
N ASN A 142 4.18 9.13 6.18
CA ASN A 142 3.77 10.31 5.42
C ASN A 142 4.89 10.85 4.51
N ILE A 143 5.47 9.99 3.66
CA ILE A 143 6.48 10.38 2.68
C ILE A 143 5.89 10.26 1.27
N ASN A 144 5.39 11.39 0.78
CA ASN A 144 5.01 11.52 -0.62
C ASN A 144 6.26 11.59 -1.50
N ASP A 145 6.11 11.18 -2.77
CA ASP A 145 7.18 11.26 -3.77
C ASP A 145 8.49 10.61 -3.30
N ALA A 146 8.37 9.46 -2.63
CA ALA A 146 9.48 8.73 -2.03
C ALA A 146 10.66 8.48 -2.99
N GLY A 147 10.42 8.41 -4.31
CA GLY A 147 11.46 8.33 -5.33
C GLY A 147 12.48 9.47 -5.32
N MET A 148 12.17 10.60 -4.70
CA MET A 148 13.04 11.77 -4.56
C MET A 148 13.77 11.80 -3.20
N VAL A 149 13.51 10.83 -2.32
CA VAL A 149 14.04 10.83 -0.96
C VAL A 149 15.30 9.97 -0.87
N THR A 150 16.33 10.54 -0.25
CA THR A 150 17.56 9.83 0.10
C THR A 150 17.79 9.93 1.61
N LEU A 151 17.95 8.79 2.27
CA LEU A 151 18.29 8.65 3.68
C LEU A 151 19.69 8.05 3.80
N GLY A 152 20.52 8.67 4.63
CA GLY A 152 21.87 8.20 4.93
C GLY A 152 21.87 6.88 5.71
N GLU A 153 23.07 6.37 6.02
CA GLU A 153 23.21 5.17 6.85
C GLU A 153 22.95 5.50 8.33
N GLY A 154 22.27 4.60 9.05
CA GLY A 154 22.04 4.71 10.50
C GLY A 154 21.13 5.86 10.96
N VAL A 155 20.43 6.54 10.05
CA VAL A 155 19.51 7.65 10.38
C VAL A 155 18.12 7.17 10.80
N VAL A 156 17.41 7.97 11.58
CA VAL A 156 16.07 7.68 12.11
C VAL A 156 15.13 8.85 11.82
#